data_AF-A0A840TME6-F1
#
_entry.id   AF-A0A840TME6-F1
#
_cell.length_a   1.000
_cell.length_b   1.000
_cell.length_c   1.000
_cell.angle_alpha   90.00
_cell.angle_beta   90.00
_cell.angle_gamma   90.00
#
_symmetry.space_group_name_H-M   'P 1'
#
loop_
_entity.id
_entity.type
_entity.pdbx_description
1 polymer ?
#
loop_
_entity_poly.entity_id
_entity_poly.type
_entity_poly.pdbx_seq_one_letter_code
_entity_poly.pdbx_strand_id
1 'polypeptide(L)'
;MENNRKDIEESTPHQQPDYQHGYSSGMEGTDRQVYEAYLASKVSHEWVTDQLNEKRADLERLDSRKHVAQARRKEAFDKLQEQLQGIQHTTRRVKELERSVGLTEEEDQLLREKREKASGHYSLLAGIIFLAAGLAFIAGDLIISHEIVAYALNIRNSTEAWAFAVGLAMVSILLKPAYDRLIEGPYQTDDSPKAKQRYGRFKVALALFSMATLLVLGWFRYEAYRTDKLKEAINKSVKNIQLNAVDPLTGAPISSPELTNKIEQALRDSDNLSLDLVNSPWALLSFVLSGLLFAIAGAVSLGMALPILQSFWLRWLQIDPRRWRLKRRRKRLMKELTAEERVLAQQSIQKNIMENDLEVLPSLDELKEEEKVLRRAIVDLEEERKLALTDSRIHSYGDGYARGEVARNIMSEEEYEQWRNSHLTVSNLALRAKSTGSDRAVPRTRSSNMRPHQAIRKAITDRFDEDSH
;
A
#
# COMPACT_ATOMS: atom_id res chain seq x y z
N MET A 1 45.01 2.11 -36.54
CA MET A 1 46.02 3.19 -36.67
C MET A 1 47.22 2.62 -37.40
N GLU A 2 47.04 2.38 -38.69
CA GLU A 2 48.04 1.77 -39.56
C GLU A 2 47.90 2.47 -40.91
N ASN A 3 48.37 3.72 -40.95
CA ASN A 3 48.65 4.49 -42.17
C ASN A 3 49.08 5.90 -41.77
N ASN A 4 50.36 6.05 -41.43
CA ASN A 4 51.13 7.25 -41.73
C ASN A 4 52.62 6.98 -41.46
N ARG A 5 53.14 5.92 -42.07
CA ARG A 5 54.57 5.81 -42.32
C ARG A 5 54.78 6.54 -43.65
N LYS A 6 54.79 7.88 -43.59
CA LYS A 6 55.23 8.68 -44.74
C LYS A 6 56.64 8.22 -45.08
N ASP A 7 56.80 7.91 -46.34
CA ASP A 7 58.00 7.43 -46.98
C ASP A 7 59.18 8.32 -46.58
N ILE A 8 60.15 7.72 -45.88
CA ILE A 8 61.53 8.21 -45.94
C ILE A 8 61.99 7.79 -47.33
N GLU A 9 61.65 8.58 -48.34
CA GLU A 9 62.33 8.50 -49.62
C GLU A 9 63.82 8.71 -49.32
N GLU A 10 64.64 7.71 -49.61
CA GLU A 10 66.10 7.82 -49.77
C GLU A 10 66.38 8.82 -50.90
N SER A 11 66.17 10.10 -50.59
CA SER A 11 66.53 11.22 -51.43
C SER A 11 68.05 11.33 -51.37
N THR A 12 68.69 11.15 -52.52
CA THR A 12 70.14 11.37 -52.65
C THR A 12 70.50 12.74 -52.04
N PRO A 13 71.47 12.83 -51.11
CA PRO A 13 71.75 14.05 -50.34
C PRO A 13 71.98 15.30 -51.20
N HIS A 14 72.47 15.10 -52.44
CA HIS A 14 72.83 16.14 -53.38
C HIS A 14 71.63 16.85 -54.05
N GLN A 15 70.41 16.35 -53.88
CA GLN A 15 69.19 16.94 -54.45
C GLN A 15 68.38 17.78 -53.45
N GLN A 16 68.76 17.79 -52.17
CA GLN A 16 68.09 18.65 -51.20
C GLN A 16 68.46 20.13 -51.43
N PRO A 17 67.47 21.04 -51.42
CA PRO A 17 67.70 22.47 -51.64
C PRO A 17 68.64 23.07 -50.59
N ASP A 18 68.60 22.57 -49.36
CA ASP A 18 69.48 23.01 -48.27
C ASP A 18 70.94 22.61 -48.51
N TYR A 19 71.18 21.41 -49.07
CA TYR A 19 72.52 20.95 -49.47
C TYR A 19 73.09 21.81 -50.59
N GLN A 20 72.28 22.14 -51.61
CA GLN A 20 72.69 23.00 -52.71
C GLN A 20 73.00 24.42 -52.25
N HIS A 21 72.17 24.96 -51.34
CA HIS A 21 72.39 26.26 -50.72
C HIS A 21 73.65 26.30 -49.86
N GLY A 22 73.92 25.23 -49.09
CA GLY A 22 75.16 25.10 -48.33
C GLY A 22 76.40 25.04 -49.22
N TYR A 23 76.32 24.30 -50.33
CA TYR A 23 77.42 24.20 -51.30
C TYR A 23 77.70 25.55 -51.99
N SER A 24 76.67 26.26 -52.46
CA SER A 24 76.84 27.57 -53.10
C SER A 24 77.38 28.62 -52.12
N SER A 25 76.85 28.63 -50.89
CA SER A 25 77.28 29.55 -49.83
C SER A 25 78.76 29.33 -49.45
N GLY A 26 79.19 28.06 -49.39
CA GLY A 26 80.59 27.70 -49.15
C GLY A 26 81.54 28.14 -50.26
N MET A 27 81.09 28.11 -51.52
CA MET A 27 81.86 28.61 -52.68
C MET A 27 81.97 30.15 -52.67
N GLU A 28 80.92 30.83 -52.22
CA GLU A 28 80.87 32.30 -52.12
C GLU A 28 81.62 32.84 -50.87
N GLY A 29 81.91 31.99 -49.88
CA GLY A 29 82.57 32.41 -48.64
C GLY A 29 81.63 33.17 -47.69
N THR A 30 80.33 32.89 -47.75
CA THR A 30 79.32 33.47 -46.86
C THR A 30 79.30 32.78 -45.49
N ASP A 31 78.88 33.50 -44.45
CA ASP A 31 78.87 32.99 -43.08
C ASP A 31 77.83 31.87 -42.90
N ARG A 32 78.33 30.67 -42.59
CA ARG A 32 77.54 29.47 -42.33
C ARG A 32 76.55 29.66 -41.18
N GLN A 33 76.93 30.41 -40.14
CA GLN A 33 76.15 30.50 -38.91
C GLN A 33 74.78 31.14 -39.13
N VAL A 34 74.69 32.08 -40.07
CA VAL A 34 73.45 32.83 -40.34
C VAL A 34 72.40 31.95 -41.02
N TYR A 35 72.81 31.13 -42.00
CA TYR A 35 71.92 30.21 -42.68
C TYR A 35 71.54 28.99 -41.81
N GLU A 36 72.47 28.48 -41.00
CA GLU A 36 72.17 27.43 -40.01
C GLU A 36 71.10 27.89 -39.00
N ALA A 37 71.23 29.12 -38.49
CA ALA A 37 70.25 29.69 -37.57
C ALA A 37 68.89 29.98 -38.25
N TYR A 38 68.90 30.39 -39.52
CA TYR A 38 67.68 30.50 -40.33
C TYR A 38 66.95 29.16 -40.47
N LEU A 39 67.66 28.11 -40.86
CA LEU A 39 67.09 26.77 -41.02
C LEU A 39 66.54 26.23 -39.71
N ALA A 40 67.31 26.36 -38.62
CA ALA A 40 66.86 25.95 -37.28
C ALA A 40 65.56 26.67 -36.87
N SER A 41 65.50 27.98 -37.09
CA SER A 41 64.30 28.79 -36.78
C SER A 41 63.11 28.44 -37.67
N LYS A 42 63.34 28.13 -38.95
CA LYS A 42 62.30 27.72 -39.89
C LYS A 42 61.70 26.36 -39.52
N VAL A 43 62.55 25.38 -39.24
CA VAL A 43 62.12 24.04 -38.79
C VAL A 43 61.39 24.13 -37.45
N SER A 44 61.89 24.94 -36.51
CA SER A 44 61.21 25.21 -35.25
C SER A 44 59.83 25.82 -35.48
N HIS A 45 59.71 26.82 -36.36
CA HIS A 45 58.42 27.43 -36.70
C HIS A 45 57.42 26.42 -37.29
N GLU A 46 57.86 25.56 -38.22
CA GLU A 46 57.02 24.51 -38.81
C GLU A 46 56.55 23.52 -37.72
N TRP A 47 57.48 23.04 -36.89
CA TRP A 47 57.17 22.12 -35.79
C TRP A 47 56.19 22.72 -34.76
N VAL A 48 56.40 23.96 -34.32
CA VAL A 48 55.50 24.64 -33.39
C VAL A 48 54.13 24.88 -34.03
N THR A 49 54.08 25.17 -35.34
CA THR A 49 52.81 25.35 -36.07
C THR A 49 52.01 24.06 -36.10
N ASP A 50 52.65 22.92 -36.36
CA ASP A 50 52.00 21.62 -36.34
C ASP A 50 51.48 21.26 -34.94
N GLN A 51 52.29 21.45 -33.90
CA GLN A 51 51.88 21.26 -32.50
C GLN A 51 50.69 22.14 -32.11
N LEU A 52 50.70 23.41 -32.53
CA LEU A 52 49.63 24.35 -32.26
C LEU A 52 48.33 23.95 -32.95
N ASN A 53 48.40 23.45 -34.19
CA ASN A 53 47.24 22.91 -34.90
C ASN A 53 46.69 21.66 -34.21
N GLU A 54 47.56 20.76 -33.73
CA GLU A 54 47.16 19.58 -32.96
C GLU A 54 46.45 19.98 -31.66
N LYS A 55 47.01 20.91 -30.88
CA LYS A 55 46.40 21.36 -29.62
C LYS A 55 45.08 22.10 -29.83
N ARG A 56 44.93 22.85 -30.93
CA ARG A 56 43.64 23.47 -31.29
C ARG A 56 42.60 22.42 -31.65
N ALA A 57 42.97 21.39 -32.41
CA ALA A 57 42.07 20.28 -32.71
C ALA A 57 41.66 19.51 -31.44
N ASP A 58 42.58 19.32 -30.49
CA ASP A 58 42.27 18.71 -29.19
C ASP A 58 41.34 19.57 -28.35
N LEU A 59 41.48 20.90 -28.39
CA LEU A 59 40.55 21.84 -27.73
C LEU A 59 39.13 21.71 -28.32
N GLU A 60 38.99 21.67 -29.65
CA GLU A 60 37.68 21.49 -30.30
C GLU A 60 37.03 20.13 -29.97
N ARG A 61 37.84 19.06 -29.89
CA ARG A 61 37.38 17.74 -29.43
C ARG A 61 36.94 17.79 -27.97
N LEU A 62 37.66 18.52 -27.11
CA LEU A 62 37.32 18.68 -25.71
C LEU A 62 36.01 19.46 -25.53
N ASP A 63 35.80 20.54 -26.29
CA ASP A 63 34.55 21.31 -26.27
C ASP A 63 33.36 20.46 -26.71
N SER A 64 33.55 19.64 -27.76
CA SER A 64 32.56 18.66 -28.19
C SER A 64 32.24 17.64 -27.08
N ARG A 65 33.27 17.10 -26.40
CA ARG A 65 33.11 16.19 -25.26
C ARG A 65 32.37 16.86 -24.11
N LYS A 66 32.63 18.14 -23.82
CA LYS A 66 31.92 18.92 -22.78
C LYS A 66 30.45 19.07 -23.09
N HIS A 67 30.10 19.47 -24.32
CA HIS A 67 28.71 19.60 -24.73
C HIS A 67 27.96 18.28 -24.60
N VAL A 68 28.56 17.17 -25.06
CA VAL A 68 27.97 15.83 -24.92
C VAL A 68 27.84 15.43 -23.44
N ALA A 69 28.87 15.64 -22.62
CA ALA A 69 28.85 15.33 -21.20
C ALA A 69 27.77 16.14 -20.45
N GLN A 70 27.63 17.43 -20.76
CA GLN A 70 26.62 18.30 -20.17
C GLN A 70 25.21 17.87 -20.56
N ALA A 71 24.98 17.55 -21.84
CA ALA A 71 23.70 17.06 -22.31
C ALA A 71 23.31 15.73 -21.63
N ARG A 72 24.26 14.78 -21.56
CA ARG A 72 24.05 13.49 -20.88
C ARG A 72 23.79 13.64 -19.39
N ARG A 73 24.53 14.51 -18.71
CA ARG A 73 24.29 14.79 -17.28
C ARG A 73 22.91 15.38 -17.04
N LYS A 74 22.48 16.33 -17.88
CA LYS A 74 21.14 16.92 -17.78
C LYS A 74 20.05 15.87 -17.99
N GLU A 75 20.17 15.06 -19.04
CA GLU A 75 19.20 13.99 -19.33
C GLU A 75 19.15 12.95 -18.19
N ALA A 76 20.30 12.53 -17.66
CA ALA A 76 20.36 11.61 -16.52
C ALA A 76 19.73 12.22 -15.26
N PHE A 77 19.98 13.50 -15.00
CA PHE A 77 19.39 14.22 -13.88
C PHE A 77 17.86 14.37 -14.01
N ASP A 78 17.37 14.71 -15.21
CA ASP A 78 15.93 14.83 -15.49
C ASP A 78 15.22 13.48 -15.25
N LYS A 79 15.82 12.37 -15.72
CA LYS A 79 15.32 11.00 -15.46
C LYS A 79 15.32 10.65 -13.98
N LEU A 80 16.39 10.99 -13.26
CA LEU A 80 16.48 10.77 -11.82
C LEU A 80 15.39 11.56 -11.07
N GLN A 81 15.15 12.81 -11.47
CA GLN A 81 14.13 13.66 -10.86
C GLN A 81 12.72 13.13 -11.11
N GLU A 82 12.41 12.68 -12.32
CA GLU A 82 11.15 12.01 -12.64
C GLU A 82 10.95 10.77 -11.76
N GLN A 83 11.99 9.95 -11.62
CA GLN A 83 11.94 8.76 -10.79
C GLN A 83 11.76 9.07 -9.30
N LEU A 84 12.40 10.13 -8.79
CA LEU A 84 12.20 10.61 -7.42
C LEU A 84 10.76 11.06 -7.16
N GLN A 85 10.14 11.75 -8.12
CA GLN A 85 8.72 12.12 -8.02
C GLN A 85 7.84 10.86 -8.02
N GLY A 86 8.13 9.89 -8.89
CA GLY A 86 7.47 8.58 -8.90
C GLY A 86 7.53 7.87 -7.54
N ILE A 87 8.73 7.80 -6.94
CA ILE A 87 8.94 7.22 -5.59
C ILE A 87 8.11 7.95 -4.54
N GLN A 88 8.06 9.30 -4.57
CA GLN A 88 7.27 10.07 -3.61
C GLN A 88 5.78 9.77 -3.73
N HIS A 89 5.25 9.64 -4.95
CA HIS A 89 3.85 9.27 -5.18
C HIS A 89 3.54 7.87 -4.66
N THR A 90 4.36 6.87 -5.01
CA THR A 90 4.20 5.49 -4.54
C THR A 90 4.32 5.42 -3.01
N THR A 91 5.27 6.12 -2.41
CA THR A 91 5.45 6.17 -0.95
C THR A 91 4.21 6.74 -0.24
N ARG A 92 3.61 7.80 -0.79
CA ARG A 92 2.36 8.36 -0.24
C ARG A 92 1.22 7.35 -0.31
N ARG A 93 1.11 6.62 -1.43
CA ARG A 93 0.08 5.59 -1.61
C ARG A 93 0.27 4.41 -0.67
N VAL A 94 1.50 3.95 -0.46
CA VAL A 94 1.85 2.94 0.54
C VAL A 94 1.41 3.40 1.94
N LYS A 95 1.75 4.62 2.35
CA LYS A 95 1.32 5.17 3.66
C LYS A 95 -0.19 5.27 3.81
N GLU A 96 -0.91 5.64 2.75
CA GLU A 96 -2.37 5.68 2.76
C GLU A 96 -2.97 4.27 2.93
N LEU A 97 -2.43 3.29 2.21
CA LEU A 97 -2.82 1.89 2.34
C LEU A 97 -2.52 1.34 3.74
N GLU A 98 -1.33 1.58 4.28
CA GLU A 98 -0.95 1.21 5.66
C GLU A 98 -1.94 1.80 6.67
N ARG A 99 -2.29 3.09 6.52
CA ARG A 99 -3.29 3.74 7.38
C ARG A 99 -4.65 3.08 7.27
N SER A 100 -5.09 2.73 6.06
CA SER A 100 -6.37 2.06 5.84
C SER A 100 -6.41 0.64 6.43
N VAL A 101 -5.27 -0.07 6.40
CA VAL A 101 -5.09 -1.36 7.06
C VAL A 101 -5.15 -1.19 8.58
N GLY A 102 -4.44 -0.20 9.13
CA GLY A 102 -4.46 0.13 10.56
C GLY A 102 -5.87 0.42 11.08
N LEU A 103 -6.62 1.28 10.39
CA LEU A 103 -8.03 1.56 10.73
C LEU A 103 -8.90 0.29 10.70
N THR A 104 -8.68 -0.59 9.72
CA THR A 104 -9.42 -1.86 9.62
C THR A 104 -9.06 -2.81 10.77
N GLU A 105 -7.82 -2.77 11.26
CA GLU A 105 -7.36 -3.57 12.40
C GLU A 105 -7.90 -3.04 13.73
N GLU A 106 -7.90 -1.72 13.93
CA GLU A 106 -8.55 -1.06 15.07
C GLU A 106 -10.04 -1.43 15.14
N GLU A 107 -10.76 -1.36 14.01
CA GLU A 107 -12.17 -1.79 13.94
C GLU A 107 -12.36 -3.29 14.26
N ASP A 108 -11.49 -4.19 13.79
CA ASP A 108 -11.58 -5.61 14.14
C ASP A 108 -11.26 -5.84 15.64
N GLN A 109 -10.34 -5.08 16.23
CA GLN A 109 -10.05 -5.13 17.67
C GLN A 109 -11.24 -4.67 18.50
N LEU A 110 -11.84 -3.52 18.18
CA LEU A 110 -13.06 -3.04 18.83
C LEU A 110 -14.21 -4.04 18.73
N LEU A 111 -14.36 -4.72 17.58
CA LEU A 111 -15.37 -5.78 17.42
C LEU A 111 -15.02 -7.06 18.19
N ARG A 112 -13.74 -7.39 18.37
CA ARG A 112 -13.30 -8.50 19.23
C ARG A 112 -13.62 -8.23 20.69
N GLU A 113 -13.29 -7.05 21.19
CA GLU A 113 -13.61 -6.65 22.56
C GLU A 113 -15.13 -6.66 22.81
N LYS A 114 -15.92 -6.15 21.86
CA LYS A 114 -17.39 -6.24 21.94
C LYS A 114 -17.88 -7.68 21.95
N ARG A 115 -17.23 -8.58 21.22
CA ARG A 115 -17.57 -10.01 21.19
C ARG A 115 -17.26 -10.71 22.51
N GLU A 116 -16.13 -10.37 23.13
CA GLU A 116 -15.71 -10.90 24.43
C GLU A 116 -16.61 -10.39 25.56
N LYS A 117 -16.96 -9.10 25.55
CA LYS A 117 -17.96 -8.54 26.48
C LYS A 117 -19.34 -9.18 26.32
N ALA A 118 -19.69 -9.59 25.10
CA ALA A 118 -20.96 -10.25 24.79
C ALA A 118 -20.92 -11.78 24.93
N SER A 119 -19.79 -12.41 25.28
CA SER A 119 -19.78 -13.86 25.46
C SER A 119 -20.35 -14.23 26.82
N GLY A 120 -21.57 -14.77 26.83
CA GLY A 120 -22.17 -15.36 28.03
C GLY A 120 -21.38 -16.59 28.53
N HIS A 121 -21.46 -16.85 29.84
CA HIS A 121 -20.79 -17.97 30.51
C HIS A 121 -21.35 -19.35 30.11
N TYR A 122 -22.51 -19.39 29.46
CA TYR A 122 -23.21 -20.61 29.08
C TYR A 122 -23.14 -20.86 27.57
N SER A 123 -23.02 -22.12 27.19
CA SER A 123 -23.06 -22.56 25.78
C SER A 123 -24.43 -22.28 25.16
N LEU A 124 -24.47 -21.97 23.85
CA LEU A 124 -25.71 -21.85 23.08
C LEU A 124 -26.62 -23.09 23.25
N LEU A 125 -26.02 -24.27 23.31
CA LEU A 125 -26.74 -25.53 23.51
C LEU A 125 -27.51 -25.52 24.84
N ALA A 126 -26.88 -25.01 25.90
CA ALA A 126 -27.54 -24.85 27.19
C ALA A 126 -28.72 -23.87 27.08
N GLY A 127 -28.55 -22.74 26.38
CA GLY A 127 -29.63 -21.79 26.13
C GLY A 127 -30.82 -22.40 25.38
N ILE A 128 -30.58 -23.23 24.36
CA ILE A 128 -31.64 -23.92 23.61
C ILE A 128 -32.35 -24.96 24.49
N ILE A 129 -31.60 -25.73 25.29
CA ILE A 129 -32.18 -26.71 26.22
C ILE A 129 -33.05 -26.01 27.27
N PHE A 130 -32.59 -24.87 27.82
CA PHE A 130 -33.38 -24.09 28.77
C PHE A 130 -34.62 -23.44 28.13
N LEU A 131 -34.53 -23.01 26.87
CA LEU A 131 -35.68 -22.50 26.11
C LEU A 131 -36.73 -23.61 25.93
N ALA A 132 -36.30 -24.79 25.50
CA ALA A 132 -37.18 -25.94 25.32
C ALA A 132 -37.81 -26.38 26.65
N ALA A 133 -37.03 -26.39 27.73
CA ALA A 133 -37.53 -26.67 29.07
C ALA A 133 -38.57 -25.62 29.52
N GLY A 134 -38.31 -24.33 29.29
CA GLY A 134 -39.26 -23.27 29.64
C GLY A 134 -40.56 -23.35 28.86
N LEU A 135 -40.50 -23.66 27.56
CA LEU A 135 -41.69 -23.92 26.74
C LEU A 135 -42.46 -25.16 27.23
N ALA A 136 -41.74 -26.23 27.61
CA ALA A 136 -42.35 -27.43 28.17
C ALA A 136 -43.01 -27.17 29.53
N PHE A 137 -42.42 -26.33 30.39
CA PHE A 137 -43.03 -25.92 31.66
C PHE A 137 -44.29 -25.09 31.44
N ILE A 138 -44.29 -24.14 30.50
CA ILE A 138 -45.50 -23.37 30.17
C ILE A 138 -46.60 -24.28 29.62
N ALA A 139 -46.25 -25.20 28.72
CA ALA A 139 -47.22 -26.15 28.16
C ALA A 139 -47.77 -27.10 29.25
N GLY A 140 -46.91 -27.56 30.16
CA GLY A 140 -47.30 -28.39 31.30
C GLY A 140 -48.22 -27.65 32.27
N ASP A 141 -47.88 -26.40 32.61
CA ASP A 141 -48.70 -25.53 33.45
C ASP A 141 -50.09 -25.32 32.85
N LEU A 142 -50.16 -25.14 31.52
CA LEU A 142 -51.40 -24.92 30.81
C LEU A 142 -52.30 -26.17 30.76
N ILE A 143 -51.72 -27.37 30.55
CA ILE A 143 -52.49 -28.63 30.57
C ILE A 143 -53.02 -28.91 31.98
N ILE A 144 -52.15 -28.77 32.98
CA ILE A 144 -52.50 -29.02 34.39
C ILE A 144 -53.54 -27.99 34.86
N SER A 145 -53.36 -26.70 34.54
CA SER A 145 -54.30 -25.65 34.89
C SER A 145 -55.66 -25.84 34.20
N HIS A 146 -55.68 -26.28 32.94
CA HIS A 146 -56.94 -26.58 32.24
C HIS A 146 -57.70 -27.74 32.89
N GLU A 147 -57.02 -28.85 33.21
CA GLU A 147 -57.64 -29.98 33.91
C GLU A 147 -58.17 -29.54 35.28
N ILE A 148 -57.37 -28.82 36.08
CA ILE A 148 -57.76 -28.38 37.42
C ILE A 148 -58.94 -27.41 37.39
N VAL A 149 -58.98 -26.45 36.45
CA VAL A 149 -60.08 -25.48 36.33
C VAL A 149 -61.38 -26.15 35.90
N ALA A 150 -61.30 -27.14 35.00
CA ALA A 150 -62.45 -27.93 34.59
C ALA A 150 -63.03 -28.76 35.76
N TYR A 151 -62.17 -29.33 36.61
CA TYR A 151 -62.60 -30.14 37.77
C TYR A 151 -63.03 -29.31 38.99
N ALA A 152 -62.31 -28.24 39.35
CA ALA A 152 -62.50 -27.52 40.61
C ALA A 152 -63.53 -26.39 40.54
N LEU A 153 -63.68 -25.72 39.40
CA LEU A 153 -64.64 -24.62 39.23
C LEU A 153 -65.96 -25.06 38.58
N ASN A 154 -66.08 -26.35 38.21
CA ASN A 154 -67.26 -26.92 37.53
C ASN A 154 -67.76 -26.06 36.36
N ILE A 155 -66.83 -25.40 35.65
CA ILE A 155 -67.15 -24.56 34.50
C ILE A 155 -67.42 -25.48 33.33
N ARG A 156 -68.67 -25.54 32.92
CA ARG A 156 -69.17 -26.46 31.89
C ARG A 156 -68.72 -26.07 30.47
N ASN A 157 -68.16 -24.86 30.29
CA ASN A 157 -67.72 -24.32 29.01
C ASN A 157 -66.19 -24.47 28.82
N SER A 158 -65.78 -25.29 27.85
CA SER A 158 -64.37 -25.61 27.60
C SER A 158 -63.54 -24.37 27.22
N THR A 159 -64.12 -23.43 26.47
CA THR A 159 -63.39 -22.23 26.00
C THR A 159 -63.02 -21.27 27.13
N GLU A 160 -63.86 -21.14 28.15
CA GLU A 160 -63.59 -20.30 29.34
C GLU A 160 -62.50 -20.92 30.23
N ALA A 161 -62.50 -22.25 30.37
CA ALA A 161 -61.46 -22.97 31.10
C ALA A 161 -60.08 -22.82 30.42
N TRP A 162 -60.03 -22.87 29.07
CA TRP A 162 -58.82 -22.60 28.30
C TRP A 162 -58.33 -21.16 28.46
N ALA A 163 -59.24 -20.16 28.42
CA ALA A 163 -58.87 -18.76 28.60
C ALA A 163 -58.27 -18.49 30.00
N PHE A 164 -58.84 -19.10 31.04
CA PHE A 164 -58.33 -18.97 32.40
C PHE A 164 -56.99 -19.70 32.60
N ALA A 165 -56.84 -20.91 32.03
CA ALA A 165 -55.57 -21.65 32.05
C ALA A 165 -54.45 -20.90 31.32
N VAL A 166 -54.74 -20.25 30.20
CA VAL A 166 -53.80 -19.35 29.51
C VAL A 166 -53.45 -18.15 30.39
N GLY A 167 -54.43 -17.55 31.07
CA GLY A 167 -54.20 -16.46 32.02
C GLY A 167 -53.25 -16.82 33.16
N LEU A 168 -53.42 -18.02 33.75
CA LEU A 168 -52.52 -18.57 34.77
C LEU A 168 -51.12 -18.87 34.21
N ALA A 169 -51.03 -19.52 33.05
CA ALA A 169 -49.75 -19.82 32.40
C ALA A 169 -48.96 -18.54 32.06
N MET A 170 -49.64 -17.43 31.75
CA MET A 170 -49.01 -16.11 31.50
C MET A 170 -48.44 -15.46 32.77
N VAL A 171 -48.81 -15.92 33.98
CA VAL A 171 -48.17 -15.47 35.23
C VAL A 171 -46.70 -15.85 35.26
N SER A 172 -46.30 -16.97 34.65
CA SER A 172 -44.90 -17.36 34.50
C SER A 172 -44.08 -16.34 33.68
N ILE A 173 -44.70 -15.76 32.65
CA ILE A 173 -44.10 -14.71 31.82
C ILE A 173 -44.03 -13.39 32.59
N LEU A 174 -45.01 -13.10 33.44
CA LEU A 174 -45.03 -11.91 34.31
C LEU A 174 -44.02 -12.02 35.48
N LEU A 175 -43.76 -13.22 35.97
CA LEU A 175 -42.78 -13.47 37.03
C LEU A 175 -41.34 -13.30 36.53
N LYS A 176 -41.12 -13.44 35.22
CA LYS A 176 -39.80 -13.28 34.61
C LYS A 176 -39.19 -11.89 34.82
N PRO A 177 -39.85 -10.75 34.53
CA PRO A 177 -39.33 -9.42 34.89
C PRO A 177 -38.97 -9.28 36.37
N ALA A 178 -39.70 -9.94 37.27
CA ALA A 178 -39.40 -9.94 38.70
C ALA A 178 -38.15 -10.77 39.02
N TYR A 179 -37.99 -11.94 38.41
CA TYR A 179 -36.77 -12.75 38.51
C TYR A 179 -35.54 -12.02 37.92
N ASP A 180 -35.68 -11.50 36.69
CA ASP A 180 -34.63 -10.81 35.96
C ASP A 180 -34.15 -9.56 36.75
N ARG A 181 -35.05 -8.78 37.36
CA ARG A 181 -34.68 -7.60 38.17
C ARG A 181 -34.21 -7.91 39.59
N LEU A 182 -34.86 -8.83 40.29
CA LEU A 182 -34.63 -9.02 41.74
C LEU A 182 -33.46 -9.96 42.02
N ILE A 183 -33.20 -10.93 41.13
CA ILE A 183 -32.26 -12.02 41.36
C ILE A 183 -31.11 -11.99 40.36
N GLU A 184 -31.39 -11.84 39.06
CA GLU A 184 -30.36 -11.90 38.01
C GLU A 184 -29.59 -10.58 37.83
N GLY A 185 -30.28 -9.43 37.86
CA GLY A 185 -29.68 -8.09 37.80
C GLY A 185 -28.47 -7.89 38.73
N PRO A 186 -28.59 -8.10 40.06
CA PRO A 186 -27.48 -7.93 40.99
C PRO A 186 -26.38 -9.00 40.86
N TYR A 187 -26.63 -10.14 40.22
CA TYR A 187 -25.62 -11.18 39.96
C TYR A 187 -24.80 -10.88 38.68
N GLN A 188 -25.40 -10.21 37.69
CA GLN A 188 -24.72 -9.85 36.44
C GLN A 188 -23.94 -8.53 36.51
N THR A 189 -24.32 -7.60 37.40
CA THR A 189 -23.67 -6.26 37.51
C THR A 189 -22.64 -6.16 38.63
N ASP A 190 -22.84 -6.83 39.76
CA ASP A 190 -21.91 -6.82 40.89
C ASP A 190 -21.19 -8.17 40.98
N ASP A 191 -19.92 -8.21 40.58
CA ASP A 191 -19.03 -9.37 40.75
C ASP A 191 -18.63 -9.59 42.24
N SER A 192 -19.44 -9.11 43.16
CA SER A 192 -19.19 -9.15 44.60
C SER A 192 -19.46 -10.55 45.17
N PRO A 193 -18.65 -11.04 46.13
CA PRO A 193 -18.84 -12.35 46.73
C PRO A 193 -20.18 -12.49 47.48
N LYS A 194 -20.76 -11.37 47.91
CA LYS A 194 -22.06 -11.32 48.62
C LYS A 194 -23.24 -11.58 47.69
N ALA A 195 -23.20 -11.12 46.43
CA ALA A 195 -24.23 -11.39 45.43
C ALA A 195 -24.25 -12.89 45.04
N LYS A 196 -23.06 -13.49 44.84
CA LYS A 196 -22.90 -14.93 44.57
C LYS A 196 -23.45 -15.80 45.72
N GLN A 197 -23.23 -15.41 46.98
CA GLN A 197 -23.74 -16.14 48.14
C GLN A 197 -25.27 -16.06 48.28
N ARG A 198 -25.88 -14.89 48.03
CA ARG A 198 -27.36 -14.74 48.05
C ARG A 198 -28.01 -15.58 46.96
N TYR A 199 -27.44 -15.56 45.75
CA TYR A 199 -27.90 -16.38 44.63
C TYR A 199 -27.77 -17.89 44.92
N GLY A 200 -26.68 -18.30 45.55
CA GLY A 200 -26.50 -19.68 46.02
C GLY A 200 -27.56 -20.12 47.04
N ARG A 201 -27.86 -19.27 48.04
CA ARG A 201 -28.91 -19.54 49.04
C ARG A 201 -30.30 -19.62 48.40
N PHE A 202 -30.59 -18.75 47.44
CA PHE A 202 -31.84 -18.79 46.68
C PHE A 202 -32.01 -20.12 45.92
N LYS A 203 -30.95 -20.62 45.25
CA LYS A 203 -30.98 -21.93 44.57
C LYS A 203 -31.26 -23.08 45.53
N VAL A 204 -30.62 -23.09 46.70
CA VAL A 204 -30.83 -24.13 47.71
C VAL A 204 -32.26 -24.08 48.28
N ALA A 205 -32.77 -22.88 48.57
CA ALA A 205 -34.14 -22.69 49.04
C ALA A 205 -35.16 -23.14 47.98
N LEU A 206 -34.95 -22.77 46.70
CA LEU A 206 -35.81 -23.19 45.60
C LEU A 206 -35.77 -24.70 45.38
N ALA A 207 -34.59 -25.33 45.50
CA ALA A 207 -34.45 -26.78 45.38
C ALA A 207 -35.15 -27.53 46.52
N LEU A 208 -34.99 -27.07 47.77
CA LEU A 208 -35.70 -27.64 48.93
C LEU A 208 -37.21 -27.46 48.80
N PHE A 209 -37.66 -26.28 48.38
CA PHE A 209 -39.06 -25.99 48.14
C PHE A 209 -39.62 -26.89 47.03
N SER A 210 -38.93 -27.00 45.90
CA SER A 210 -39.30 -27.91 44.80
C SER A 210 -39.36 -29.37 45.26
N MET A 211 -38.41 -29.84 46.06
CA MET A 211 -38.41 -31.21 46.58
C MET A 211 -39.60 -31.47 47.52
N ALA A 212 -39.89 -30.54 48.42
CA ALA A 212 -41.06 -30.63 49.29
C ALA A 212 -42.37 -30.70 48.47
N THR A 213 -42.44 -29.92 47.40
CA THR A 213 -43.64 -29.85 46.57
C THR A 213 -43.83 -31.07 45.68
N LEU A 214 -42.74 -31.67 45.16
CA LEU A 214 -42.79 -32.94 44.43
C LEU A 214 -43.26 -34.09 45.34
N LEU A 215 -42.85 -34.09 46.62
CA LEU A 215 -43.34 -35.06 47.61
C LEU A 215 -44.84 -34.90 47.86
N VAL A 216 -45.33 -33.66 48.03
CA VAL A 216 -46.75 -33.36 48.21
C VAL A 216 -47.56 -33.74 46.96
N LEU A 217 -47.08 -33.40 45.76
CA LEU A 217 -47.72 -33.79 44.50
C LEU A 217 -47.72 -35.30 44.28
N GLY A 218 -46.62 -35.99 44.61
CA GLY A 218 -46.53 -37.44 44.56
C GLY A 218 -47.55 -38.11 45.48
N TRP A 219 -47.73 -37.56 46.67
CA TRP A 219 -48.75 -38.00 47.62
C TRP A 219 -50.17 -37.78 47.10
N PHE A 220 -50.50 -36.60 46.58
CA PHE A 220 -51.83 -36.34 46.04
C PHE A 220 -52.14 -37.15 44.78
N ARG A 221 -51.15 -37.38 43.91
CA ARG A 221 -51.31 -38.26 42.76
C ARG A 221 -51.57 -39.70 43.19
N TYR A 222 -50.93 -40.14 44.26
CA TYR A 222 -51.18 -41.44 44.86
C TYR A 222 -52.61 -41.53 45.44
N GLU A 223 -53.06 -40.50 46.16
CA GLU A 223 -54.42 -40.47 46.73
C GLU A 223 -55.50 -40.41 45.63
N ALA A 224 -55.29 -39.61 44.58
CA ALA A 224 -56.18 -39.53 43.42
C ALA A 224 -56.28 -40.89 42.68
N TYR A 225 -55.14 -41.55 42.44
CA TYR A 225 -55.11 -42.89 41.83
C TYR A 225 -55.82 -43.93 42.71
N ARG A 226 -55.66 -43.83 44.03
CA ARG A 226 -56.34 -44.71 45.00
C ARG A 226 -57.85 -44.49 44.95
N THR A 227 -58.31 -43.24 44.91
CA THR A 227 -59.74 -42.93 44.82
C THR A 227 -60.35 -43.31 43.47
N ASP A 228 -59.64 -43.15 42.36
CA ASP A 228 -60.11 -43.61 41.05
C ASP A 228 -60.20 -45.13 40.99
N LYS A 229 -59.23 -45.85 41.58
CA LYS A 229 -59.34 -47.30 41.73
C LYS A 229 -60.49 -47.72 42.64
N LEU A 230 -60.78 -46.97 43.70
CA LEU A 230 -61.95 -47.22 44.55
C LEU A 230 -63.25 -46.98 43.78
N LYS A 231 -63.35 -45.91 42.98
CA LYS A 231 -64.49 -45.65 42.09
C LYS A 231 -64.66 -46.74 41.04
N GLU A 232 -63.57 -47.20 40.44
CA GLU A 232 -63.61 -48.30 39.45
C GLU A 232 -64.01 -49.63 40.12
N ALA A 233 -63.52 -49.90 41.33
CA ALA A 233 -63.90 -51.07 42.12
C ALA A 233 -65.38 -51.02 42.54
N ILE A 234 -65.88 -49.86 42.97
CA ILE A 234 -67.29 -49.65 43.33
C ILE A 234 -68.18 -49.76 42.08
N ASN A 235 -67.79 -49.19 40.95
CA ASN A 235 -68.53 -49.36 39.70
C ASN A 235 -68.54 -50.81 39.22
N LYS A 236 -67.44 -51.55 39.40
CA LYS A 236 -67.38 -52.99 39.13
C LYS A 236 -68.25 -53.78 40.10
N SER A 237 -68.28 -53.43 41.39
CA SER A 237 -69.16 -54.09 42.36
C SER A 237 -70.63 -53.79 42.11
N VAL A 238 -70.98 -52.56 41.74
CA VAL A 238 -72.35 -52.18 41.33
C VAL A 238 -72.77 -52.94 40.08
N LYS A 239 -71.91 -53.04 39.06
CA LYS A 239 -72.17 -53.89 37.88
C LYS A 239 -72.31 -55.37 38.23
N ASN A 240 -71.50 -55.88 39.16
CA ASN A 240 -71.57 -57.28 39.60
C ASN A 240 -72.86 -57.54 40.41
N ILE A 241 -73.28 -56.61 41.26
CA ILE A 241 -74.57 -56.66 41.98
C ILE A 241 -75.74 -56.58 41.00
N GLN A 242 -75.66 -55.75 39.96
CA GLN A 242 -76.66 -55.70 38.89
C GLN A 242 -76.71 -57.00 38.08
N LEU A 243 -75.57 -57.65 37.81
CA LEU A 243 -75.50 -58.91 37.08
C LEU A 243 -75.98 -60.11 37.93
N ASN A 244 -75.72 -60.12 39.24
CA ASN A 244 -76.23 -61.15 40.16
C ASN A 244 -77.70 -60.96 40.54
N ALA A 245 -78.29 -59.78 40.26
CA ALA A 245 -79.72 -59.49 40.44
C ALA A 245 -80.57 -59.84 39.21
N VAL A 246 -80.04 -60.65 38.28
CA VAL A 246 -80.75 -61.20 37.13
C VAL A 246 -81.09 -62.66 37.41
N ASP A 247 -82.38 -62.99 37.39
CA ASP A 247 -82.90 -64.33 37.63
C ASP A 247 -82.55 -65.28 36.45
N PRO A 248 -81.84 -66.42 36.68
CA PRO A 248 -81.30 -67.25 35.60
C PRO A 248 -82.35 -67.96 34.73
N LEU A 249 -83.65 -67.89 35.05
CA LEU A 249 -84.70 -68.50 34.23
C LEU A 249 -85.53 -67.52 33.36
N THR A 250 -85.49 -66.20 33.61
CA THR A 250 -86.33 -65.25 32.85
C THR A 250 -85.62 -63.96 32.41
N GLY A 251 -84.39 -63.70 32.86
CA GLY A 251 -83.59 -62.57 32.38
C GLY A 251 -84.14 -61.17 32.74
N ALA A 252 -85.17 -61.09 33.58
CA ALA A 252 -85.70 -59.82 34.08
C ALA A 252 -85.03 -59.42 35.42
N PRO A 253 -84.77 -58.12 35.64
CA PRO A 253 -84.14 -57.64 36.87
C PRO A 253 -85.08 -57.76 38.07
N ILE A 254 -84.60 -58.34 39.17
CA ILE A 254 -85.35 -58.47 40.42
C ILE A 254 -85.33 -57.10 41.14
N SER A 255 -86.43 -56.35 41.07
CA SER A 255 -86.56 -55.02 41.68
C SER A 255 -86.93 -55.12 43.17
N SER A 256 -85.98 -55.46 44.04
CA SER A 256 -86.19 -55.30 45.49
C SER A 256 -85.81 -53.88 45.94
N PRO A 257 -86.64 -53.20 46.75
CA PRO A 257 -86.39 -51.83 47.24
C PRO A 257 -85.15 -51.73 48.15
N GLU A 258 -84.68 -52.84 48.70
CA GLU A 258 -83.44 -52.89 49.50
C GLU A 258 -82.17 -52.87 48.64
N LEU A 259 -82.22 -53.44 47.43
CA LEU A 259 -81.12 -53.40 46.46
C LEU A 259 -80.95 -52.00 45.87
N THR A 260 -82.05 -51.32 45.56
CA THR A 260 -82.02 -49.93 45.08
C THR A 260 -81.47 -48.98 46.14
N ASN A 261 -81.81 -49.16 47.42
CA ASN A 261 -81.26 -48.33 48.50
C ASN A 261 -79.77 -48.57 48.71
N LYS A 262 -79.28 -49.81 48.59
CA LYS A 262 -77.83 -50.11 48.66
C LYS A 262 -77.05 -49.55 47.48
N ILE A 263 -77.63 -49.57 46.28
CA ILE A 263 -77.04 -48.97 45.08
C ILE A 263 -77.02 -47.44 45.21
N GLU A 264 -78.10 -46.83 45.69
CA GLU A 264 -78.16 -45.38 45.90
C GLU A 264 -77.22 -44.91 47.02
N GLN A 265 -77.07 -45.70 48.10
CA GLN A 265 -76.13 -45.41 49.18
C GLN A 265 -74.67 -45.52 48.72
N ALA A 266 -74.31 -46.54 47.93
CA ALA A 266 -72.97 -46.68 47.36
C ALA A 266 -72.64 -45.57 46.33
N LEU A 267 -73.64 -45.09 45.58
CA LEU A 267 -73.49 -43.94 44.68
C LEU A 267 -73.30 -42.63 45.46
N ARG A 268 -74.09 -42.41 46.53
CA ARG A 268 -73.94 -41.24 47.40
C ARG A 268 -72.61 -41.23 48.14
N ASP A 269 -72.11 -42.37 48.60
CA ASP A 269 -70.79 -42.46 49.25
C ASP A 269 -69.65 -42.16 48.25
N SER A 270 -69.79 -42.57 46.99
CA SER A 270 -68.85 -42.20 45.90
C SER A 270 -68.89 -40.70 45.58
N ASP A 271 -70.08 -40.10 45.50
CA ASP A 271 -70.23 -38.66 45.24
C ASP A 271 -69.73 -37.83 46.41
N ASN A 272 -70.01 -38.24 47.66
CA ASN A 272 -69.50 -37.58 48.86
C ASN A 272 -67.97 -37.68 48.96
N LEU A 273 -67.36 -38.85 48.68
CA LEU A 273 -65.89 -38.98 48.66
C LEU A 273 -65.25 -38.08 47.60
N SER A 274 -65.92 -37.91 46.46
CA SER A 274 -65.44 -37.04 45.38
C SER A 274 -65.54 -35.55 45.75
N LEU A 275 -66.62 -35.15 46.43
CA LEU A 275 -66.79 -33.79 46.94
C LEU A 275 -65.82 -33.48 48.08
N ASP A 276 -65.52 -34.44 48.95
CA ASP A 276 -64.62 -34.23 50.10
C ASP A 276 -63.14 -34.12 49.67
N LEU A 277 -62.74 -34.84 48.61
CA LEU A 277 -61.41 -34.67 48.00
C LEU A 277 -61.26 -33.33 47.26
N VAL A 278 -62.30 -32.91 46.53
CA VAL A 278 -62.27 -31.67 45.73
C VAL A 278 -62.40 -30.42 46.61
N ASN A 279 -63.17 -30.49 47.70
CA ASN A 279 -63.33 -29.38 48.66
C ASN A 279 -62.30 -29.40 49.80
N SER A 280 -61.39 -30.37 49.83
CA SER A 280 -60.31 -30.37 50.83
C SER A 280 -59.43 -29.12 50.65
N PRO A 281 -59.28 -28.28 51.69
CA PRO A 281 -58.41 -27.10 51.64
C PRO A 281 -56.97 -27.43 51.22
N TRP A 282 -56.53 -28.66 51.51
CA TRP A 282 -55.22 -29.17 51.16
C TRP A 282 -55.06 -29.49 49.67
N ALA A 283 -56.13 -29.95 48.99
CA ALA A 283 -56.11 -30.19 47.56
C ALA A 283 -55.98 -28.85 46.80
N LEU A 284 -56.81 -27.87 47.14
CA LEU A 284 -56.73 -26.50 46.59
C LEU A 284 -55.34 -25.88 46.82
N LEU A 285 -54.77 -26.02 48.03
CA LEU A 285 -53.44 -25.51 48.33
C LEU A 285 -52.37 -26.20 47.48
N SER A 286 -52.42 -27.52 47.33
CA SER A 286 -51.46 -28.27 46.49
C SER A 286 -51.54 -27.88 45.01
N PHE A 287 -52.74 -27.55 44.52
CA PHE A 287 -52.97 -27.11 43.14
C PHE A 287 -52.40 -25.72 42.90
N VAL A 288 -52.69 -24.77 43.79
CA VAL A 288 -52.11 -23.42 43.74
C VAL A 288 -50.59 -23.48 43.85
N LEU A 289 -50.07 -24.35 44.72
CA LEU A 289 -48.62 -24.55 44.89
C LEU A 289 -47.98 -25.13 43.62
N SER A 290 -48.62 -26.12 42.99
CA SER A 290 -48.17 -26.73 41.74
C SER A 290 -48.11 -25.74 40.58
N GLY A 291 -49.18 -24.96 40.37
CA GLY A 291 -49.20 -23.92 39.34
C GLY A 291 -48.14 -22.85 39.59
N LEU A 292 -47.97 -22.42 40.85
CA LEU A 292 -46.92 -21.47 41.22
C LEU A 292 -45.51 -22.01 40.94
N LEU A 293 -45.25 -23.30 41.18
CA LEU A 293 -43.95 -23.93 40.91
C LEU A 293 -43.67 -24.07 39.43
N PHE A 294 -44.66 -24.50 38.64
CA PHE A 294 -44.54 -24.58 37.19
C PHE A 294 -44.27 -23.18 36.62
N ALA A 295 -44.94 -22.15 37.13
CA ALA A 295 -44.69 -20.77 36.75
C ALA A 295 -43.28 -20.29 37.12
N ILE A 296 -42.80 -20.59 38.33
CA ILE A 296 -41.43 -20.24 38.77
C ILE A 296 -40.39 -21.00 37.94
N ALA A 297 -40.58 -22.29 37.68
CA ALA A 297 -39.66 -23.10 36.88
C ALA A 297 -39.61 -22.62 35.42
N GLY A 298 -40.76 -22.27 34.83
CA GLY A 298 -40.86 -21.64 33.52
C GLY A 298 -40.15 -20.29 33.47
N ALA A 299 -40.36 -19.43 34.48
CA ALA A 299 -39.72 -18.13 34.58
C ALA A 299 -38.18 -18.23 34.70
N VAL A 300 -37.66 -19.13 35.53
CA VAL A 300 -36.22 -19.34 35.72
C VAL A 300 -35.56 -19.89 34.45
N SER A 301 -36.20 -20.88 33.80
CA SER A 301 -35.67 -21.47 32.56
C SER A 301 -35.67 -20.48 31.39
N LEU A 302 -36.74 -19.68 31.22
CA LEU A 302 -36.77 -18.58 30.24
C LEU A 302 -35.81 -17.43 30.60
N GLY A 303 -35.65 -17.14 31.89
CA GLY A 303 -34.68 -16.17 32.42
C GLY A 303 -33.26 -16.51 32.01
N MET A 304 -32.86 -17.77 32.12
CA MET A 304 -31.54 -18.22 31.66
C MET A 304 -31.42 -18.30 30.13
N ALA A 305 -32.47 -18.72 29.43
CA ALA A 305 -32.41 -18.97 27.99
C ALA A 305 -32.30 -17.69 27.15
N LEU A 306 -33.07 -16.65 27.49
CA LEU A 306 -33.20 -15.45 26.65
C LEU A 306 -31.93 -14.58 26.55
N PRO A 307 -31.18 -14.30 27.64
CA PRO A 307 -29.92 -13.57 27.58
C PRO A 307 -28.86 -14.30 26.74
N ILE A 308 -28.79 -15.64 26.87
CA ILE A 308 -27.87 -16.47 26.07
C ILE A 308 -28.23 -16.34 24.58
N LEU A 309 -29.51 -16.43 24.25
CA LEU A 309 -29.98 -16.33 22.86
C LEU A 309 -29.77 -14.91 22.29
N GLN A 310 -30.04 -13.86 23.07
CA GLN A 310 -29.82 -12.47 22.66
C GLN A 310 -28.34 -12.18 22.41
N SER A 311 -27.45 -12.64 23.29
CA SER A 311 -26.00 -12.48 23.11
C SER A 311 -25.49 -13.19 21.85
N PHE A 312 -25.99 -14.40 21.59
CA PHE A 312 -25.69 -15.14 20.37
C PHE A 312 -26.25 -14.46 19.12
N TRP A 313 -27.48 -13.94 19.18
CA TRP A 313 -28.11 -13.20 18.09
C TRP A 313 -27.30 -11.96 17.71
N LEU A 314 -26.87 -11.16 18.69
CA LEU A 314 -26.00 -10.00 18.47
C LEU A 314 -24.67 -10.41 17.84
N ARG A 315 -24.05 -11.48 18.35
CA ARG A 315 -22.78 -12.00 17.83
C ARG A 315 -22.90 -12.48 16.39
N TRP A 316 -23.92 -13.28 16.09
CA TRP A 316 -24.11 -13.90 14.78
C TRP A 316 -24.64 -12.92 13.74
N LEU A 317 -25.55 -12.01 14.10
CA LEU A 317 -26.17 -11.11 13.13
C LEU A 317 -25.36 -9.82 12.92
N GLN A 318 -24.74 -9.27 13.96
CA GLN A 318 -24.08 -7.96 13.87
C GLN A 318 -22.56 -8.06 13.84
N ILE A 319 -21.95 -8.85 14.74
CA ILE A 319 -20.49 -8.84 14.92
C ILE A 319 -19.80 -9.71 13.86
N ASP A 320 -20.16 -10.98 13.76
CA ASP A 320 -19.45 -11.94 12.90
C ASP A 320 -19.52 -11.57 11.39
N PRO A 321 -20.65 -11.10 10.82
CA PRO A 321 -20.71 -10.66 9.43
C PRO A 321 -19.86 -9.40 9.17
N ARG A 322 -19.86 -8.43 10.10
CA ARG A 322 -19.02 -7.24 9.99
C ARG A 322 -17.53 -7.61 10.03
N ARG A 323 -17.12 -8.46 10.97
CA ARG A 323 -15.73 -8.96 11.05
C ARG A 323 -15.31 -9.70 9.80
N TRP A 324 -16.20 -10.49 9.21
CA TRP A 324 -15.90 -11.19 7.96
C TRP A 324 -15.72 -10.23 6.78
N ARG A 325 -16.55 -9.17 6.68
CA ARG A 325 -16.36 -8.10 5.70
C ARG A 325 -15.03 -7.37 5.90
N LEU A 326 -14.67 -7.03 7.15
CA LEU A 326 -13.39 -6.40 7.48
C LEU A 326 -12.21 -7.30 7.13
N LYS A 327 -12.25 -8.60 7.44
CA LYS A 327 -11.21 -9.56 7.03
C LYS A 327 -11.02 -9.61 5.52
N ARG A 328 -12.12 -9.60 4.76
CA ARG A 328 -12.05 -9.56 3.28
C ARG A 328 -11.47 -8.26 2.77
N ARG A 329 -11.88 -7.12 3.34
CA ARG A 329 -11.34 -5.79 3.00
C ARG A 329 -9.84 -5.73 3.31
N ARG A 330 -9.42 -6.13 4.51
CA ARG A 330 -8.01 -6.22 4.93
C ARG A 330 -7.20 -7.08 3.97
N LYS A 331 -7.70 -8.25 3.56
CA LYS A 331 -6.99 -9.12 2.60
C LYS A 331 -6.78 -8.44 1.24
N ARG A 332 -7.74 -7.64 0.77
CA ARG A 332 -7.61 -6.85 -0.46
C ARG A 332 -6.59 -5.73 -0.30
N LEU A 333 -6.72 -4.94 0.76
CA LEU A 333 -5.81 -3.84 1.07
C LEU A 333 -4.37 -4.32 1.26
N MET A 334 -4.15 -5.44 1.96
CA MET A 334 -2.82 -6.04 2.10
C MET A 334 -2.26 -6.50 0.76
N LYS A 335 -3.09 -7.05 -0.14
CA LYS A 335 -2.63 -7.44 -1.48
C LYS A 335 -2.19 -6.21 -2.28
N GLU A 336 -2.98 -5.13 -2.23
CA GLU A 336 -2.63 -3.86 -2.87
C GLU A 336 -1.37 -3.24 -2.26
N LEU A 337 -1.25 -3.24 -0.94
CA LEU A 337 -0.06 -2.77 -0.21
C LEU A 337 1.20 -3.52 -0.65
N THR A 338 1.16 -4.86 -0.65
CA THR A 338 2.32 -5.66 -1.08
C THR A 338 2.67 -5.47 -2.56
N ALA A 339 1.70 -5.12 -3.41
CA ALA A 339 1.95 -4.81 -4.80
C ALA A 339 2.66 -3.44 -4.94
N GLU A 340 2.17 -2.43 -4.24
CA GLU A 340 2.78 -1.08 -4.22
C GLU A 340 4.16 -1.07 -3.55
N GLU A 341 4.37 -1.83 -2.48
CA GLU A 341 5.70 -2.02 -1.85
C GLU A 341 6.72 -2.62 -2.81
N ARG A 342 6.31 -3.58 -3.65
CA ARG A 342 7.19 -4.15 -4.69
C ARG A 342 7.55 -3.12 -5.74
N VAL A 343 6.59 -2.29 -6.16
CA VAL A 343 6.86 -1.19 -7.10
C VAL A 343 7.81 -0.19 -6.48
N LEU A 344 7.61 0.19 -5.21
CA LEU A 344 8.49 1.10 -4.48
C LEU A 344 9.92 0.54 -4.38
N ALA A 345 10.05 -0.75 -4.06
CA ALA A 345 11.35 -1.42 -4.01
C ALA A 345 12.05 -1.40 -5.38
N GLN A 346 11.34 -1.73 -6.46
CA GLN A 346 11.89 -1.64 -7.82
C GLN A 346 12.31 -0.21 -8.18
N GLN A 347 11.48 0.78 -7.85
CA GLN A 347 11.80 2.18 -8.10
C GLN A 347 13.04 2.63 -7.32
N SER A 348 13.20 2.16 -6.07
CA SER A 348 14.38 2.46 -5.25
C SER A 348 15.68 1.87 -5.81
N ILE A 349 15.61 0.65 -6.37
CA ILE A 349 16.76 0.04 -7.07
C ILE A 349 17.11 0.87 -8.31
N GLN A 350 16.10 1.21 -9.11
CA GLN A 350 16.31 2.02 -10.32
C GLN A 350 16.89 3.41 -9.99
N LYS A 351 16.45 4.02 -8.89
CA LYS A 351 17.02 5.27 -8.38
C LYS A 351 18.52 5.11 -8.09
N ASN A 352 18.92 4.06 -7.36
CA ASN A 352 20.32 3.82 -7.05
C ASN A 352 21.17 3.58 -8.32
N ILE A 353 20.61 2.89 -9.32
CA ILE A 353 21.27 2.71 -10.62
C ILE A 353 21.47 4.07 -11.30
N MET A 354 20.44 4.91 -11.36
CA MET A 354 20.53 6.24 -11.96
C MET A 354 21.48 7.18 -11.22
N GLU A 355 21.54 7.11 -9.88
CA GLU A 355 22.52 7.86 -9.08
C GLU A 355 23.95 7.41 -9.41
N ASN A 356 24.19 6.10 -9.51
CA ASN A 356 25.48 5.56 -9.91
C ASN A 356 25.86 5.94 -11.35
N ASP A 357 24.91 5.87 -12.29
CA ASP A 357 25.13 6.29 -13.68
C ASP A 357 25.54 7.76 -13.77
N LEU A 358 24.99 8.62 -12.89
CA LEU A 358 25.33 10.04 -12.83
C LEU A 358 26.72 10.30 -12.22
N GLU A 359 27.16 9.43 -11.30
CA GLU A 359 28.48 9.46 -10.69
C GLU A 359 29.58 9.00 -11.66
N VAL A 360 29.30 8.00 -12.50
CA VAL A 360 30.24 7.49 -13.52
C VAL A 360 30.45 8.46 -14.69
N LEU A 361 29.52 9.40 -14.91
CA LEU A 361 29.68 10.41 -15.96
C LEU A 361 30.89 11.33 -15.69
N PRO A 362 31.65 11.70 -16.75
CA PRO A 362 32.85 12.53 -16.60
C PRO A 362 32.52 13.83 -15.88
N SER A 363 33.36 14.19 -14.92
CA SER A 363 33.13 15.40 -14.16
C SER A 363 33.38 16.62 -15.04
N LEU A 364 32.46 17.59 -14.98
CA LEU A 364 32.62 18.83 -15.75
C LEU A 364 33.83 19.65 -15.27
N ASP A 365 34.27 19.42 -14.04
CA ASP A 365 35.39 20.15 -13.45
C ASP A 365 36.74 19.60 -13.92
N GLU A 366 36.89 18.27 -14.06
CA GLU A 366 38.07 17.69 -14.73
C GLU A 366 38.19 18.19 -16.17
N LEU A 367 37.09 18.19 -16.93
CA LEU A 367 37.10 18.71 -18.30
C LEU A 367 37.42 20.22 -18.37
N LYS A 368 37.03 21.01 -17.36
CA LYS A 368 37.41 22.43 -17.25
C LYS A 368 38.89 22.61 -16.96
N GLU A 369 39.48 21.78 -16.11
CA GLU A 369 40.91 21.82 -15.86
C GLU A 369 41.71 21.38 -17.10
N GLU A 370 41.27 20.33 -17.80
CA GLU A 370 41.85 19.92 -19.10
C GLU A 370 41.84 21.08 -20.12
N GLU A 371 40.74 21.84 -20.19
CA GLU A 371 40.63 23.00 -21.09
C GLU A 371 41.60 24.11 -20.71
N LYS A 372 41.73 24.43 -19.41
CA LYS A 372 42.69 25.44 -18.96
C LYS A 372 44.12 25.04 -19.30
N VAL A 373 44.47 23.76 -19.16
CA VAL A 373 45.78 23.23 -19.52
C VAL A 373 46.04 23.36 -21.02
N LEU A 374 45.09 22.96 -21.86
CA LEU A 374 45.21 23.09 -23.32
C LEU A 374 45.31 24.56 -23.76
N ARG A 375 44.48 25.44 -23.20
CA ARG A 375 44.52 26.88 -23.53
C ARG A 375 45.87 27.50 -23.17
N ARG A 376 46.45 27.16 -22.01
CA ARG A 376 47.80 27.62 -21.64
C ARG A 376 48.84 27.11 -22.62
N ALA A 377 48.83 25.81 -22.92
CA ALA A 377 49.77 25.23 -23.89
C ALA A 377 49.67 25.88 -25.28
N ILE A 378 48.47 26.24 -25.75
CA ILE A 378 48.29 26.97 -27.02
C ILE A 378 48.90 28.37 -26.95
N VAL A 379 48.72 29.10 -25.83
CA VAL A 379 49.33 30.43 -25.65
C VAL A 379 50.84 30.34 -25.65
N ASP A 380 51.42 29.38 -24.93
CA ASP A 380 52.87 29.17 -24.86
C ASP A 380 53.45 28.84 -26.25
N LEU A 381 52.80 27.94 -27.00
CA LEU A 381 53.18 27.61 -28.38
C LEU A 381 53.00 28.80 -29.34
N GLU A 382 52.00 29.65 -29.14
CA GLU A 382 51.82 30.87 -29.95
C GLU A 382 52.95 31.88 -29.72
N GLU A 383 53.45 31.99 -28.50
CA GLU A 383 54.62 32.81 -28.18
C GLU A 383 55.89 32.23 -28.80
N GLU A 384 56.12 30.92 -28.67
CA GLU A 384 57.24 30.22 -29.28
C GLU A 384 57.24 30.35 -30.80
N ARG A 385 56.07 30.23 -31.44
CA ARG A 385 55.93 30.41 -32.90
C ARG A 385 56.32 31.82 -33.33
N LYS A 386 55.92 32.84 -32.56
CA LYS A 386 56.26 34.24 -32.85
C LYS A 386 57.76 34.49 -32.74
N LEU A 387 58.42 33.90 -31.74
CA LEU A 387 59.87 33.98 -31.58
C LEU A 387 60.57 33.31 -32.76
N ALA A 388 60.25 32.05 -33.06
CA ALA A 388 60.83 31.31 -34.18
C ALA A 388 60.63 32.02 -35.54
N LEU A 389 59.45 32.61 -35.77
CA LEU A 389 59.19 33.40 -36.99
C LEU A 389 60.04 34.68 -37.02
N THR A 390 60.22 35.34 -35.89
CA THR A 390 61.01 36.57 -35.80
C THR A 390 62.48 36.25 -36.06
N ASP A 391 63.01 35.20 -35.44
CA ASP A 391 64.39 34.75 -35.61
C ASP A 391 64.64 34.29 -37.04
N SER A 392 63.73 33.51 -37.63
CA SER A 392 63.80 33.13 -39.05
C SER A 392 63.87 34.36 -39.96
N ARG A 393 63.10 35.41 -39.69
CA ARG A 393 63.14 36.65 -40.50
C ARG A 393 64.43 37.44 -40.30
N ILE A 394 64.95 37.49 -39.07
CA ILE A 394 66.23 38.13 -38.75
C ILE A 394 67.37 37.41 -39.48
N HIS A 395 67.42 36.09 -39.40
CA HIS A 395 68.46 35.29 -40.04
C HIS A 395 68.34 35.26 -41.56
N SER A 396 67.14 35.23 -42.12
CA SER A 396 66.93 35.39 -43.57
C SER A 396 67.43 36.74 -44.08
N TYR A 397 67.16 37.81 -43.32
CA TYR A 397 67.70 39.14 -43.63
C TYR A 397 69.23 39.16 -43.54
N GLY A 398 69.80 38.55 -42.48
CA GLY A 398 71.23 38.44 -42.28
C GLY A 398 71.94 37.67 -43.40
N ASP A 399 71.38 36.54 -43.84
CA ASP A 399 71.93 35.72 -44.93
C ASP A 399 71.92 36.51 -46.25
N GLY A 400 70.81 37.19 -46.54
CA GLY A 400 70.70 38.08 -47.70
C GLY A 400 71.69 39.26 -47.65
N TYR A 401 71.92 39.82 -46.45
CA TYR A 401 72.90 40.88 -46.25
C TYR A 401 74.34 40.38 -46.48
N ALA A 402 74.71 39.25 -45.88
CA ALA A 402 76.04 38.65 -46.01
C ALA A 402 76.38 38.29 -47.47
N ARG A 403 75.41 37.71 -48.19
CA ARG A 403 75.54 37.46 -49.64
C ARG A 403 75.74 38.74 -50.43
N GLY A 404 74.99 39.79 -50.10
CA GLY A 404 75.14 41.11 -50.71
C GLY A 404 76.52 41.72 -50.47
N GLU A 405 77.07 41.56 -49.27
CA GLU A 405 78.40 42.04 -48.89
C GLU A 405 79.51 41.30 -49.64
N VAL A 406 79.45 39.97 -49.68
CA VAL A 406 80.37 39.14 -50.48
C VAL A 406 80.32 39.51 -51.96
N ALA A 407 79.11 39.62 -52.53
CA ALA A 407 78.93 40.01 -53.91
C ALA A 407 79.52 41.41 -54.19
N ARG A 408 79.34 42.37 -53.27
CA ARG A 408 79.95 43.71 -53.37
C ARG A 408 81.47 43.67 -53.34
N ASN A 409 82.06 42.80 -52.51
CA ASN A 409 83.51 42.67 -52.37
C ASN A 409 84.19 41.98 -53.58
N ILE A 410 83.44 41.15 -54.32
CA ILE A 410 83.95 40.45 -55.52
C ILE A 410 83.79 41.31 -56.79
N MET A 411 82.76 42.17 -56.86
CA MET A 411 82.52 43.04 -58.01
C MET A 411 83.54 44.19 -58.10
N SER A 412 84.01 44.46 -59.32
CA SER A 412 84.74 45.71 -59.62
C SER A 412 83.81 46.93 -59.57
N GLU A 413 84.39 48.13 -59.45
CA GLU A 413 83.58 49.36 -59.31
C GLU A 413 82.71 49.64 -60.55
N GLU A 414 83.17 49.26 -61.75
CA GLU A 414 82.41 49.36 -63.00
C GLU A 414 81.24 48.36 -63.05
N GLU A 415 81.44 47.13 -62.57
CA GLU A 415 80.39 46.10 -62.48
C GLU A 415 79.34 46.46 -61.42
N TYR A 416 79.75 47.07 -60.31
CA TYR A 416 78.83 47.55 -59.30
C TYR A 416 77.97 48.72 -59.80
N GLU A 417 78.53 49.67 -60.53
CA GLU A 417 77.75 50.76 -61.14
C GLU A 417 76.74 50.23 -62.17
N GLN A 418 77.11 49.23 -62.97
CA GLN A 418 76.18 48.55 -63.88
C GLN A 418 75.09 47.77 -63.13
N TRP A 419 75.45 47.05 -62.06
CA TRP A 419 74.49 46.35 -61.21
C TRP A 419 73.52 47.32 -60.53
N ARG A 420 74.03 48.42 -59.97
CA ARG A 420 73.24 49.46 -59.31
C ARG A 420 72.28 50.14 -60.29
N ASN A 421 72.75 50.49 -61.48
CA ASN A 421 71.92 51.14 -62.51
C ASN A 421 70.85 50.18 -63.07
N SER A 422 71.15 48.87 -63.15
CA SER A 422 70.18 47.85 -63.59
C SER A 422 69.19 47.43 -62.50
N HIS A 423 69.57 47.39 -61.22
CA HIS A 423 68.72 46.95 -60.11
C HIS A 423 67.93 48.08 -59.44
N LEU A 424 68.43 49.32 -59.46
CA LEU A 424 67.77 50.50 -58.86
C LEU A 424 67.06 51.39 -59.90
N THR A 425 66.91 50.94 -61.14
CA THR A 425 66.13 51.67 -62.15
C THR A 425 64.65 51.71 -61.75
N VAL A 426 64.01 52.88 -61.95
CA VAL A 426 62.62 53.17 -61.55
C VAL A 426 61.62 52.14 -62.09
N SER A 427 61.88 51.58 -63.28
CA SER A 427 61.08 50.51 -63.90
C SER A 427 61.16 49.18 -63.15
N ASN A 428 62.35 48.78 -62.69
CA ASN A 428 62.56 47.55 -61.94
C ASN A 428 62.07 47.64 -60.49
N LEU A 429 62.21 48.80 -59.85
CA LEU A 429 61.60 49.09 -58.55
C LEU A 429 60.06 49.03 -58.61
N ALA A 430 59.45 49.58 -59.67
CA ALA A 430 58.00 49.53 -59.87
C ALA A 430 57.49 48.10 -60.14
N LEU A 431 58.24 47.29 -60.89
CA LEU A 431 57.91 45.87 -61.13
C LEU A 431 58.06 45.02 -59.87
N ARG A 432 59.11 45.26 -59.05
CA ARG A 432 59.35 44.51 -57.81
C ARG A 432 58.36 44.88 -56.70
N ALA A 433 57.92 46.14 -56.62
CA ALA A 433 56.83 46.57 -55.75
C ALA A 433 55.47 45.95 -56.15
N LYS A 434 55.31 45.60 -57.43
CA LYS A 434 54.10 44.92 -57.95
C LYS A 434 54.13 43.41 -57.73
N SER A 435 55.32 42.78 -57.66
CA SER A 435 55.48 41.33 -57.44
C SER A 435 55.61 40.92 -55.98
N THR A 436 56.06 41.80 -55.08
CA THR A 436 56.12 41.54 -53.62
C THR A 436 54.78 41.75 -52.89
N GLY A 437 53.72 42.08 -53.63
CA GLY A 437 52.37 42.34 -53.08
C GLY A 437 51.51 41.11 -52.77
N SER A 438 52.00 39.88 -52.95
CA SER A 438 51.16 38.68 -52.80
C SER A 438 50.95 38.17 -51.37
N ASP A 439 51.70 38.66 -50.37
CA ASP A 439 51.66 38.08 -49.01
C ASP A 439 51.13 39.00 -47.90
N ARG A 440 50.51 40.16 -48.22
CA ARG A 440 49.87 40.95 -47.16
C ARG A 440 48.71 41.87 -47.54
N ALA A 441 48.05 41.63 -48.67
CA ALA A 441 46.82 42.33 -48.98
C ALA A 441 45.64 41.36 -48.93
N VAL A 442 44.89 41.40 -47.82
CA VAL A 442 43.46 41.04 -47.87
C VAL A 442 42.89 41.75 -49.09
N PRO A 443 42.27 41.06 -50.06
CA PRO A 443 41.75 41.71 -51.25
C PRO A 443 40.65 42.65 -50.79
N ARG A 444 40.96 43.96 -50.73
CA ARG A 444 39.93 44.99 -50.78
C ARG A 444 39.26 44.81 -52.12
N THR A 445 38.11 44.14 -52.06
CA THR A 445 37.16 44.08 -53.15
C THR A 445 37.03 45.50 -53.72
N ARG A 446 37.25 45.62 -55.03
CA ARG A 446 37.06 46.88 -55.76
C ARG A 446 35.61 47.31 -55.58
N SER A 447 35.33 48.08 -54.54
CA SER A 447 34.04 48.72 -54.36
C SER A 447 34.03 50.01 -55.16
N SER A 448 33.22 50.00 -56.21
CA SER A 448 32.22 51.02 -56.54
C SER A 448 32.32 52.33 -55.73
N ASN A 449 32.31 53.46 -56.45
CA ASN A 449 32.28 54.85 -55.98
C ASN A 449 31.09 55.19 -55.06
N MET A 450 30.95 54.49 -53.94
CA MET A 450 29.95 54.75 -52.92
C MET A 450 30.58 55.45 -51.73
N ARG A 451 29.93 56.52 -51.27
CA ARG A 451 30.39 57.30 -50.11
C ARG A 451 30.30 56.43 -48.84
N PRO A 452 31.14 56.66 -47.81
CA PRO A 452 31.31 55.75 -46.68
C PRO A 452 30.01 55.34 -45.96
N HIS A 453 29.04 56.26 -45.84
CA HIS A 453 27.75 55.95 -45.21
C HIS A 453 26.86 55.02 -46.06
N GLN A 454 27.00 55.04 -47.39
CA GLN A 454 26.27 54.14 -48.30
C GLN A 454 26.83 52.72 -48.22
N ALA A 455 28.15 52.58 -48.04
CA ALA A 455 28.80 51.28 -47.84
C ALA A 455 28.36 50.61 -46.52
N ILE A 456 28.23 51.40 -45.44
CA ILE A 456 27.73 50.90 -44.15
C ILE A 456 26.27 50.47 -44.26
N ARG A 457 25.42 51.24 -44.94
CA ARG A 457 24.01 50.88 -45.13
C ARG A 457 23.86 49.59 -45.92
N LYS A 458 24.66 49.41 -46.97
CA LYS A 458 24.67 48.20 -47.79
C LYS A 458 25.18 46.97 -47.01
N ALA A 459 26.25 47.12 -46.24
CA ALA A 459 26.77 46.02 -45.40
C ALA A 459 25.78 45.60 -44.30
N ILE A 460 24.96 46.53 -43.80
CA ILE A 460 23.89 46.20 -42.86
C ILE A 460 22.75 45.46 -43.56
N THR A 461 22.28 45.93 -44.73
CA THR A 461 21.22 45.23 -45.48
C THR A 461 21.64 43.84 -45.96
N ASP A 462 22.85 43.70 -46.50
CA ASP A 462 23.36 42.41 -46.99
C ASP A 462 23.49 41.39 -45.84
N ARG A 463 23.82 41.85 -44.62
CA ARG A 463 23.90 40.99 -43.43
C ARG A 463 22.52 40.59 -42.86
N PHE A 464 21.47 41.36 -43.13
CA PHE A 464 20.10 40.99 -42.75
C PHE A 464 19.45 40.07 -43.79
N ASP A 465 19.82 40.17 -45.06
CA ASP A 465 19.33 39.27 -46.11
C ASP A 465 20.00 37.87 -46.02
N GLU A 466 21.24 37.76 -45.54
CA GLU A 466 21.91 36.46 -45.33
C GLU A 466 21.33 35.63 -44.17
N ASP A 467 20.76 36.28 -43.15
CA ASP A 467 20.09 35.58 -42.03
C ASP A 467 18.66 35.12 -42.36
N SER A 468 18.21 35.33 -43.61
CA SER A 468 16.84 35.03 -44.09
C SER A 468 16.74 33.81 -45.02
N HIS A 469 17.80 33.00 -45.16
CA HIS A 469 17.82 31.82 -46.03
C HIS A 469 18.23 30.52 -45.34
#